data_AF-A0A3M6XCH8-F1
#
_entry.id   AF-A0A3M6XCH8-F1
#
_cell.length_a   1.000
_cell.length_b   1.000
_cell.length_c   1.000
_cell.angle_alpha   90.00
_cell.angle_beta   90.00
_cell.angle_gamma   90.00
#
_symmetry.space_group_name_H-M   'P 1'
#
loop_
_entity.id
_entity.type
_entity.pdbx_description
1 polymer ?
#
loop_
_entity_poly.entity_id
_entity_poly.type
_entity_poly.pdbx_seq_one_letter_code
_entity_poly.pdbx_strand_id
1 'polypeptide(L)'
;IRDAFYERALRDQPSHPALESFLSQSLAVVLVACGNILVLTSMWALGVTGTYLGDYFGILMDEIVTGFPFNVTGSPMYYGSTMSFLGTALWYGKPAGVLLTALVFTVYQIALSFEDPFTAEIYAKREREQKAKGRKGQ
;
A
#
# COMPACT_ATOMS: atom_id res chain seq x y z
N ILE A 1 2.35 3.55 25.45
CA ILE A 1 3.43 2.65 25.94
C ILE A 1 4.06 1.86 24.78
N ARG A 2 3.29 1.09 23.98
CA ARG A 2 3.81 0.35 22.79
C ARG A 2 4.63 1.22 21.84
N ASP A 3 4.06 2.32 21.36
CA ASP A 3 4.70 3.16 20.34
C ASP A 3 5.99 3.82 20.86
N ALA A 4 6.04 4.14 22.16
CA ALA A 4 7.24 4.66 22.82
C ALA A 4 8.36 3.61 22.93
N PHE A 5 8.03 2.35 23.21
CA PHE A 5 9.04 1.26 23.21
C PHE A 5 9.53 0.94 21.81
N TYR A 6 8.62 0.93 20.83
CA TYR A 6 8.96 0.73 19.43
C TYR A 6 9.92 1.81 18.93
N GLU A 7 9.58 3.08 19.18
CA GLU A 7 10.39 4.23 18.78
C GLU A 7 11.79 4.20 19.43
N ARG A 8 11.85 3.91 20.72
CA ARG A 8 13.12 3.84 21.46
C ARG A 8 14.00 2.69 20.97
N ALA A 9 13.40 1.52 20.71
CA ALA A 9 14.11 0.37 20.15
C ALA A 9 14.66 0.64 18.74
N LEU A 10 13.95 1.43 17.93
CA LEU A 10 14.42 1.84 16.60
C LEU A 10 15.56 2.86 16.68
N ARG A 11 15.51 3.82 17.61
CA ARG A 11 16.61 4.79 17.79
C ARG A 11 17.93 4.12 18.13
N ASP A 12 17.88 3.09 18.98
CA ASP A 12 19.04 2.32 19.43
C ASP A 12 19.66 1.44 18.34
N GLN A 13 19.01 1.27 17.18
CA GLN A 13 19.58 0.47 16.09
C GLN A 13 20.83 1.17 15.52
N PRO A 14 21.95 0.45 15.34
CA PRO A 14 23.16 1.02 14.75
C PRO A 14 22.90 1.45 13.31
N SER A 15 23.48 2.58 12.88
CA SER A 15 23.58 2.89 11.46
C SER A 15 24.73 2.11 10.83
N HIS A 16 24.69 1.96 9.51
CA HIS A 16 25.76 1.29 8.77
C HIS A 16 26.33 2.21 7.69
N PRO A 17 27.66 2.42 7.62
CA PRO A 17 28.29 3.37 6.70
C PRO A 17 27.93 3.16 5.22
N ALA A 18 27.71 1.90 4.80
CA ALA A 18 27.28 1.60 3.43
C ALA A 18 25.93 2.27 3.05
N LEU A 19 25.05 2.51 4.02
CA LEU A 19 23.75 3.14 3.84
C LEU A 19 23.79 4.67 4.00
N GLU A 20 24.93 5.24 4.38
CA GLU A 20 25.09 6.69 4.57
C GLU A 20 25.64 7.40 3.32
N SER A 21 25.91 6.63 2.25
CA SER A 21 26.41 7.15 0.98
C SER A 21 25.42 8.10 0.30
N PHE A 22 25.94 9.01 -0.54
CA PHE A 22 25.13 9.90 -1.37
C PHE A 22 24.11 9.14 -2.23
N LEU A 23 24.49 7.96 -2.75
CA LEU A 23 23.61 7.10 -3.52
C LEU A 23 22.43 6.60 -2.66
N SER A 24 22.69 6.16 -1.43
CA SER A 24 21.66 5.71 -0.50
C SER A 24 20.67 6.82 -0.15
N GLN A 25 21.17 8.03 0.15
CA GLN A 25 20.33 9.19 0.44
C GLN A 25 19.50 9.64 -0.78
N SER A 26 20.10 9.62 -1.97
CA SER A 26 19.37 9.93 -3.21
C SER A 26 18.26 8.93 -3.47
N LEU A 27 18.55 7.63 -3.29
CA LEU A 27 17.56 6.56 -3.44
C LEU A 27 16.44 6.69 -2.40
N ALA A 28 16.77 7.08 -1.16
CA ALA A 28 15.78 7.33 -0.12
C ALA A 28 14.77 8.41 -0.53
N VAL A 29 15.25 9.54 -1.06
CA VAL A 29 14.38 10.64 -1.53
C VAL A 29 13.47 10.18 -2.65
N VAL A 30 14.01 9.47 -3.65
CA VAL A 30 13.23 8.96 -4.78
C VAL A 30 12.16 7.98 -4.29
N LEU A 31 12.51 7.05 -3.40
CA LEU A 31 11.57 6.07 -2.85
C LEU A 31 10.44 6.76 -2.07
N VAL A 32 10.76 7.72 -1.20
CA VAL A 32 9.75 8.46 -0.44
C VAL A 32 8.85 9.27 -1.37
N ALA A 33 9.41 9.95 -2.36
CA ALA A 33 8.64 10.75 -3.31
C ALA A 33 7.68 9.88 -4.13
N CYS A 34 8.17 8.81 -4.76
CA CYS A 34 7.35 7.88 -5.52
C CYS A 34 6.32 7.17 -4.64
N GLY A 35 6.70 6.78 -3.42
CA GLY A 35 5.80 6.14 -2.47
C GLY A 35 4.64 7.03 -2.06
N ASN A 36 4.91 8.30 -1.76
CA ASN A 36 3.86 9.28 -1.46
C ASN A 36 2.97 9.56 -2.67
N ILE A 37 3.54 9.65 -3.88
CA ILE A 37 2.73 9.80 -5.10
C ILE A 37 1.74 8.64 -5.20
N LEU A 38 2.19 7.38 -5.08
CA LEU A 38 1.31 6.22 -5.16
C LEU A 38 0.21 6.25 -4.09
N VAL A 39 0.57 6.48 -2.82
CA VAL A 39 -0.39 6.47 -1.70
C VAL A 39 -1.41 7.60 -1.81
N LEU A 40 -0.96 8.84 -2.05
CA LEU A 40 -1.85 10.00 -2.07
C LEU A 40 -2.77 9.96 -3.28
N THR A 41 -2.26 9.55 -4.44
CA THR A 41 -3.09 9.50 -5.66
C THR A 41 -4.05 8.31 -5.66
N SER A 42 -3.71 7.19 -5.03
CA SER A 42 -4.68 6.10 -4.84
C SER A 42 -5.77 6.50 -3.85
N MET A 43 -5.42 7.18 -2.75
CA MET A 43 -6.40 7.67 -1.78
C MET A 43 -7.30 8.73 -2.41
N TRP A 44 -6.76 9.59 -3.28
CA TRP A 44 -7.57 10.54 -4.06
C TRP A 44 -8.57 9.79 -4.96
N ALA A 45 -8.11 8.75 -5.67
CA ALA A 45 -8.95 8.03 -6.62
C ALA A 45 -10.05 7.19 -5.93
N LEU A 46 -9.77 6.60 -4.76
CA LEU A 46 -10.74 5.80 -3.98
C LEU A 46 -11.61 6.64 -3.03
N GLY A 47 -11.13 7.83 -2.64
CA GLY A 47 -11.71 8.61 -1.55
C GLY A 47 -11.55 7.96 -0.18
N VAL A 48 -11.99 8.65 0.87
CA VAL A 48 -11.89 8.16 2.27
C VAL A 48 -12.67 6.85 2.47
N THR A 49 -13.88 6.78 1.92
CA THR A 49 -14.75 5.60 2.06
C THR A 49 -14.17 4.39 1.35
N GLY A 50 -13.73 4.52 0.09
CA GLY A 50 -13.11 3.41 -0.64
C GLY A 50 -11.79 2.95 -0.02
N THR A 51 -11.05 3.87 0.62
CA THR A 51 -9.77 3.57 1.26
C THR A 51 -9.91 2.84 2.61
N TYR A 52 -10.87 3.23 3.45
CA TYR A 52 -10.95 2.73 4.84
C TYR A 52 -12.17 1.88 5.15
N LEU A 53 -13.25 2.02 4.37
CA LEU A 53 -14.55 1.42 4.65
C LEU A 53 -15.03 0.48 3.54
N GLY A 54 -14.25 0.25 2.48
CA GLY A 54 -14.71 -0.28 1.19
C GLY A 54 -15.44 -1.63 1.21
N ASP A 55 -14.90 -2.60 0.49
CA ASP A 55 -15.51 -3.90 0.25
C ASP A 55 -15.73 -4.73 1.53
N TYR A 56 -14.86 -4.58 2.54
CA TYR A 56 -15.03 -5.24 3.85
C TYR A 56 -16.33 -4.85 4.59
N PHE A 57 -16.86 -3.64 4.41
CA PHE A 57 -18.16 -3.24 4.96
C PHE A 57 -19.29 -3.29 3.91
N GLY A 58 -19.04 -3.89 2.75
CA GLY A 58 -20.00 -3.99 1.65
C GLY A 58 -20.24 -2.68 0.91
N ILE A 59 -19.40 -1.66 1.10
CA ILE A 59 -19.48 -0.38 0.41
C ILE A 59 -18.62 -0.46 -0.85
N LEU A 60 -19.24 -0.77 -1.97
CA LEU A 60 -18.57 -0.93 -3.26
C LEU A 60 -18.62 0.36 -4.08
N MET A 61 -17.51 0.64 -4.77
CA MET A 61 -17.50 1.67 -5.81
C MET A 61 -18.42 1.28 -6.97
N ASP A 62 -18.80 2.25 -7.78
CA ASP A 62 -19.62 1.98 -8.96
C ASP A 62 -18.85 1.19 -10.02
N GLU A 63 -17.56 1.49 -10.15
CA GLU A 63 -16.62 0.77 -10.99
C GLU A 63 -15.27 0.58 -10.29
N ILE A 64 -14.54 -0.45 -10.71
CA ILE A 64 -13.16 -0.66 -10.26
C ILE A 64 -12.29 0.45 -10.84
N VAL A 65 -11.53 1.14 -9.99
CA VAL A 65 -10.59 2.17 -10.43
C VAL A 65 -9.44 1.51 -11.19
N THR A 66 -9.32 1.83 -12.48
CA THR A 66 -8.26 1.32 -13.36
C THR A 66 -7.29 2.41 -13.81
N GLY A 67 -7.58 3.68 -13.53
CA GLY A 67 -6.72 4.82 -13.84
C GLY A 67 -5.49 4.92 -12.92
N PHE A 68 -4.69 5.98 -13.09
CA PHE A 68 -3.53 6.20 -12.23
C PHE A 68 -3.93 6.36 -10.75
N PRO A 69 -3.23 5.73 -9.79
CA PRO A 69 -2.03 4.89 -9.95
C PRO A 69 -2.30 3.38 -10.15
N PHE A 70 -3.56 2.95 -10.21
CA PHE A 70 -3.96 1.54 -10.36
C PHE A 70 -3.59 0.91 -11.71
N ASN A 71 -3.36 1.73 -12.74
CA ASN A 71 -2.80 1.27 -14.02
C ASN A 71 -1.30 0.89 -13.94
N VAL A 72 -0.58 1.33 -12.91
CA VAL A 72 0.85 1.01 -12.71
C VAL A 72 1.01 -0.21 -11.83
N THR A 73 0.20 -0.34 -10.79
CA THR A 73 0.17 -1.49 -9.88
C THR A 73 -1.23 -1.67 -9.32
N GLY A 74 -1.68 -2.91 -9.14
CA GLY A 74 -3.02 -3.20 -8.60
C GLY A 74 -3.22 -2.73 -7.15
N SER A 75 -2.11 -2.56 -6.40
CA SER A 75 -2.17 -2.29 -4.95
C SER A 75 -1.25 -1.11 -4.58
N PRO A 76 -1.47 0.08 -5.14
CA PRO A 76 -0.55 1.23 -5.06
C PRO A 76 -0.26 1.68 -3.63
N MET A 77 -1.22 1.54 -2.71
CA MET A 77 -1.01 1.85 -1.29
C MET A 77 0.01 0.93 -0.62
N TYR A 78 -0.03 -0.36 -0.91
CA TYR A 78 0.87 -1.37 -0.36
C TYR A 78 2.30 -1.16 -0.86
N TYR A 79 2.47 -0.92 -2.17
CA TYR A 79 3.77 -0.62 -2.75
C TYR A 79 4.29 0.74 -2.28
N GLY A 80 3.46 1.79 -2.28
CA GLY A 80 3.87 3.13 -1.89
C GLY A 80 4.25 3.26 -0.41
N SER A 81 3.55 2.56 0.48
CA SER A 81 3.93 2.46 1.89
C SER A 81 5.24 1.68 2.09
N THR A 82 5.43 0.57 1.36
CA THR A 82 6.72 -0.17 1.36
C THR A 82 7.87 0.72 0.92
N MET A 83 7.70 1.49 -0.16
CA MET A 83 8.70 2.44 -0.63
C MET A 83 9.01 3.51 0.41
N SER A 84 7.98 4.01 1.11
CA SER A 84 8.15 5.00 2.18
C SER A 84 8.92 4.43 3.37
N PHE A 85 8.66 3.18 3.77
CA PHE A 85 9.43 2.49 4.81
C PHE A 85 10.88 2.26 4.40
N LEU A 86 11.12 1.76 3.19
CA LEU A 86 12.47 1.51 2.69
C LEU A 86 13.25 2.83 2.57
N GLY A 87 12.62 3.85 1.99
CA GLY A 87 13.23 5.17 1.84
C GLY A 87 13.61 5.77 3.19
N THR A 88 12.75 5.65 4.19
CA THR A 88 13.04 6.10 5.56
C THR A 88 14.19 5.32 6.19
N ALA A 89 14.22 3.98 6.02
CA ALA A 89 15.30 3.14 6.52
C ALA A 89 16.66 3.52 5.89
N LEU A 90 16.68 3.80 4.59
CA LEU A 90 17.87 4.26 3.87
C LEU A 90 18.29 5.68 4.30
N TRP A 91 17.34 6.59 4.47
CA TRP A 91 17.60 7.97 4.90
C TRP A 91 18.32 8.02 6.25
N TYR A 92 17.88 7.18 7.20
CA TYR A 92 18.51 7.08 8.52
C TYR A 92 19.66 6.07 8.58
N GLY A 93 20.00 5.44 7.46
CA GLY A 93 21.07 4.45 7.36
C GLY A 93 20.88 3.23 8.27
N LYS A 94 19.64 2.83 8.56
CA LYS A 94 19.30 1.77 9.54
C LYS A 94 19.10 0.41 8.86
N PRO A 95 20.02 -0.57 8.99
CA PRO A 95 19.85 -1.90 8.41
C PRO A 95 18.64 -2.64 8.97
N ALA A 96 18.36 -2.48 10.27
CA ALA A 96 17.17 -3.04 10.90
C ALA A 96 15.87 -2.54 10.22
N GLY A 97 15.83 -1.27 9.81
CA GLY A 97 14.70 -0.72 9.06
C GLY A 97 14.52 -1.36 7.69
N VAL A 98 15.61 -1.72 7.01
CA VAL A 98 15.56 -2.44 5.72
C VAL A 98 14.99 -3.84 5.92
N LEU A 99 15.45 -4.58 6.95
CA LEU A 99 14.93 -5.90 7.28
C LEU A 99 13.44 -5.86 7.66
N LEU A 100 13.05 -4.88 8.48
CA LEU A 100 11.65 -4.67 8.84
C LEU A 100 10.81 -4.32 7.60
N THR A 101 11.35 -3.53 6.68
CA THR A 101 10.64 -3.24 5.42
C THR A 101 10.44 -4.50 4.59
N ALA A 102 11.44 -5.38 4.49
CA ALA A 102 11.31 -6.66 3.80
C ALA A 102 10.25 -7.57 4.45
N LEU A 103 10.21 -7.60 5.78
CA LEU A 103 9.18 -8.32 6.53
C LEU A 103 7.78 -7.77 6.24
N VAL A 104 7.60 -6.44 6.33
CA VAL A 104 6.32 -5.78 6.04
C VAL A 104 5.90 -6.05 4.60
N PHE A 105 6.81 -5.93 3.63
CA PHE A 105 6.52 -6.24 2.23
C PHE A 105 6.07 -7.69 2.06
N THR A 106 6.70 -8.65 2.75
CA THR A 106 6.28 -10.05 2.73
C THR A 106 4.86 -10.22 3.28
N VAL A 107 4.55 -9.58 4.40
CA VAL A 107 3.20 -9.58 4.97
C VAL A 107 2.19 -8.97 4.00
N TYR A 108 2.55 -7.89 3.31
CA TYR A 108 1.71 -7.29 2.28
C TYR A 108 1.45 -8.22 1.10
N GLN A 109 2.47 -8.93 0.61
CA GLN A 109 2.26 -9.92 -0.46
C GLN A 109 1.30 -11.05 -0.02
N ILE A 110 1.42 -11.50 1.23
CA ILE A 110 0.49 -12.47 1.79
C ILE A 110 -0.92 -11.89 1.85
N ALA A 111 -1.10 -10.67 2.37
CA ALA A 111 -2.40 -10.02 2.45
C ALA A 111 -3.06 -9.88 1.06
N LEU A 112 -2.31 -9.39 0.07
CA LEU A 112 -2.77 -9.22 -1.30
C LEU A 112 -3.20 -10.53 -1.96
N SER A 113 -2.55 -11.65 -1.62
CA SER A 113 -2.96 -12.96 -2.12
C SER A 113 -4.37 -13.39 -1.69
N PHE A 114 -4.91 -12.79 -0.63
CA PHE A 114 -6.29 -12.99 -0.17
C PHE A 114 -7.23 -11.84 -0.56
N GLU A 115 -6.73 -10.59 -0.50
CA GLU A 115 -7.51 -9.39 -0.79
C GLU A 115 -7.89 -9.29 -2.26
N ASP A 116 -6.92 -9.45 -3.19
CA ASP A 116 -7.18 -9.27 -4.62
C ASP A 116 -8.29 -10.23 -5.15
N PRO A 117 -8.28 -11.54 -4.83
CA PRO A 117 -9.36 -12.45 -5.24
C PRO A 117 -10.71 -12.11 -4.58
N PHE A 118 -10.68 -11.66 -3.32
CA PHE A 118 -11.89 -11.31 -2.57
C PHE A 118 -12.59 -10.11 -3.21
N THR A 119 -11.85 -9.02 -3.45
CA THR A 119 -12.38 -7.82 -4.11
C THR A 119 -12.91 -8.17 -5.50
N ALA A 120 -12.15 -8.94 -6.30
CA ALA A 120 -12.58 -9.34 -7.64
C ALA A 120 -13.91 -10.11 -7.64
N GLU A 121 -14.09 -11.08 -6.74
CA GLU A 121 -15.34 -11.86 -6.68
C GLU A 121 -16.52 -11.00 -6.23
N ILE A 122 -16.33 -10.05 -5.32
CA ILE A 122 -17.42 -9.16 -4.90
C ILE A 122 -17.91 -8.28 -6.05
N TYR A 123 -17.00 -7.67 -6.82
CA TYR A 123 -17.38 -6.88 -7.99
C TYR A 123 -18.01 -7.76 -9.09
N ALA A 124 -17.48 -8.96 -9.33
CA ALA A 124 -18.07 -9.91 -10.28
C ALA A 124 -19.49 -10.34 -9.86
N LYS A 125 -19.72 -10.56 -8.57
CA LYS A 125 -21.05 -10.87 -8.03
C LYS A 125 -22.03 -9.70 -8.22
N ARG A 126 -21.62 -8.46 -7.94
CA ARG A 126 -22.44 -7.25 -8.19
C ARG A 126 -22.84 -7.14 -9.66
N GLU A 127 -21.91 -7.38 -10.58
CA GLU A 127 -22.19 -7.34 -12.01
C GLU A 127 -23.19 -8.42 -12.45
N ARG A 128 -23.04 -9.67 -11.96
CA ARG A 128 -23.98 -10.77 -12.21
C ARG A 128 -25.38 -10.43 -11.71
N GLU A 129 -25.50 -9.86 -10.51
CA GLU A 129 -26.78 -9.45 -9.92
C GLU A 129 -27.44 -8.31 -10.69
N GLN A 130 -26.67 -7.31 -11.13
CA GLN A 130 -27.19 -6.21 -11.95
C GLN A 130 -27.72 -6.71 -13.30
N LYS A 131 -26.98 -7.60 -13.98
CA LYS A 131 -27.43 -8.23 -15.24
C LYS A 131 -28.70 -9.05 -15.05
N ALA A 132 -28.83 -9.78 -13.94
CA ALA A 132 -30.02 -10.57 -13.63
C ALA A 132 -31.26 -9.68 -13.36
N LYS A 133 -31.08 -8.54 -12.69
CA LYS A 133 -32.16 -7.56 -12.46
C LYS A 133 -32.58 -6.86 -13.75
N GLY A 134 -31.63 -6.48 -14.62
CA GLY A 134 -31.92 -5.88 -15.93
C GLY A 134 -32.72 -6.81 -16.85
N ARG A 135 -32.46 -8.13 -16.80
CA ARG A 135 -33.21 -9.15 -17.55
C ARG A 135 -34.63 -9.41 -17.04
N LYS A 136 -34.97 -9.04 -15.80
CA LYS A 136 -36.33 -9.21 -15.24
C LYS A 136 -37.23 -7.98 -15.46
N GLY A 137 -36.66 -6.87 -15.88
CA GLY A 137 -37.37 -5.62 -16.18
C GLY A 137 -37.62 -5.38 -17.69
N GLN A 138 -37.13 -6.27 -18.55
CA GLN A 138 -37.50 -6.40 -19.96
C GLN A 138 -38.49 -7.54 -20.13
#